data_AF-A0A6G9YBP9-F1
#
_entry.id   AF-A0A6G9YBP9-F1
#
_cell.length_a   1.000
_cell.length_b   1.000
_cell.length_c   1.000
_cell.angle_alpha   90.00
_cell.angle_beta   90.00
_cell.angle_gamma   90.00
#
_symmetry.space_group_name_H-M   'P 1'
#
loop_
_entity.id
_entity.type
_entity.pdbx_description
1 polymer ?
#
loop_
_entity_poly.entity_id
_entity_poly.type
_entity_poly.pdbx_seq_one_letter_code
_entity_poly.pdbx_strand_id
1 'polypeptide(L)'
;MTTRLIRFAATTAMVAAAAVATTGQAAAAPASVSINGNMQVMGLSILHVDAQGQGDGPATGTYLATAQLGGMPLPVRVTGPVTCLRVEGDTVSLIYPITTSEPVMVFAPDSMAIQITVAKGRDGAPNMIGYGLPMPTNMFRDCQPGPTPMVFDGTIDIS
;
A
#
# COMPACT_ATOMS: atom_id res chain seq x y z
N MET A 1 75.16 -6.60 -41.92
CA MET A 1 74.28 -6.79 -40.76
C MET A 1 73.21 -5.69 -40.79
N THR A 2 71.94 -6.09 -40.80
CA THR A 2 70.73 -5.33 -40.39
C THR A 2 70.16 -4.21 -41.30
N THR A 3 69.61 -4.63 -42.45
CA THR A 3 68.18 -4.61 -42.84
C THR A 3 67.16 -3.64 -42.18
N ARG A 4 66.49 -2.85 -43.06
CA ARG A 4 65.07 -2.37 -43.09
C ARG A 4 64.61 -1.27 -42.10
N LEU A 5 63.62 -0.41 -42.37
CA LEU A 5 62.96 0.22 -43.54
C LEU A 5 61.63 0.85 -43.00
N ILE A 6 61.40 2.14 -43.29
CA ILE A 6 60.13 2.88 -43.61
C ILE A 6 58.94 2.98 -42.61
N ARG A 7 58.27 4.15 -42.72
CA ARG A 7 56.83 4.42 -43.00
C ARG A 7 56.07 5.11 -41.86
N PHE A 8 55.76 6.39 -42.05
CA PHE A 8 54.47 6.94 -42.56
C PHE A 8 53.30 6.67 -41.60
N ALA A 9 52.97 7.69 -40.81
CA ALA A 9 51.78 7.72 -39.97
C ALA A 9 50.57 8.14 -40.82
N ALA A 10 49.56 7.27 -40.87
CA ALA A 10 48.25 7.57 -41.45
C ALA A 10 47.19 7.53 -40.35
N THR A 11 46.35 8.56 -40.38
CA THR A 11 45.21 8.88 -39.54
C THR A 11 44.12 7.81 -39.54
N THR A 12 43.58 7.48 -38.37
CA THR A 12 42.27 6.83 -38.22
C THR A 12 41.40 7.64 -37.26
N ALA A 13 40.37 8.29 -37.83
CA ALA A 13 39.29 8.92 -37.08
C ALA A 13 38.33 7.82 -36.60
N MET A 14 38.21 7.64 -35.27
CA MET A 14 37.22 6.74 -34.68
C MET A 14 35.89 7.48 -34.55
N VAL A 15 34.89 7.05 -35.31
CA VAL A 15 33.48 7.42 -35.09
C VAL A 15 32.96 6.53 -33.96
N ALA A 16 32.89 7.07 -32.74
CA ALA A 16 32.27 6.41 -31.61
C ALA A 16 30.75 6.61 -31.67
N ALA A 17 30.01 5.58 -32.09
CA ALA A 17 28.57 5.53 -31.90
C ALA A 17 28.30 5.31 -30.40
N ALA A 18 27.91 6.38 -29.70
CA ALA A 18 27.42 6.28 -28.34
C ALA A 18 26.04 5.61 -28.36
N ALA A 19 26.00 4.30 -28.13
CA ALA A 19 24.77 3.62 -27.78
C ALA A 19 24.31 4.13 -26.41
N VAL A 20 23.37 5.06 -26.41
CA VAL A 20 22.59 5.40 -25.22
C VAL A 20 21.73 4.18 -24.86
N ALA A 21 22.28 3.30 -24.04
CA ALA A 21 21.52 2.32 -23.31
C ALA A 21 20.65 3.08 -22.31
N THR A 22 19.46 3.47 -22.74
CA THR A 22 18.38 3.83 -21.82
C THR A 22 18.04 2.58 -21.04
N THR A 23 18.64 2.43 -19.86
CA THR A 23 18.17 1.50 -18.85
C THR A 23 16.76 1.95 -18.48
N GLY A 24 15.76 1.44 -19.16
CA GLY A 24 14.39 1.54 -18.70
C GLY A 24 14.36 0.86 -17.34
N GLN A 25 14.28 1.65 -16.26
CA GLN A 25 13.83 1.11 -14.98
C GLN A 25 12.48 0.45 -15.28
N ALA A 26 12.44 -0.88 -15.24
CA ALA A 26 11.18 -1.59 -15.15
C ALA A 26 10.44 -0.99 -13.96
N ALA A 27 9.30 -0.36 -14.21
CA ALA A 27 8.42 0.09 -13.15
C ALA A 27 8.17 -1.13 -12.26
N ALA A 28 8.44 -1.00 -10.95
CA ALA A 28 8.15 -2.07 -10.01
C ALA A 28 6.69 -2.51 -10.21
N ALA A 29 6.46 -3.81 -10.23
CA ALA A 29 5.10 -4.33 -10.34
C ALA A 29 4.25 -3.71 -9.21
N PRO A 30 3.00 -3.30 -9.49
CA PRO A 30 2.14 -2.71 -8.47
C PRO A 30 1.95 -3.72 -7.34
N ALA A 31 2.16 -3.27 -6.10
CA ALA A 31 2.01 -4.11 -4.93
C ALA A 31 0.55 -4.58 -4.81
N SER A 32 0.38 -5.82 -4.41
CA SER A 32 -0.91 -6.47 -4.14
C SER A 32 -0.99 -6.78 -2.65
N VAL A 33 -2.16 -6.51 -2.06
CA VAL A 33 -2.36 -6.63 -0.62
C VAL A 33 -3.70 -7.27 -0.34
N SER A 34 -3.70 -8.22 0.60
CA SER A 34 -4.90 -8.81 1.19
C SER A 34 -4.80 -8.78 2.71
N ILE A 35 -5.82 -8.23 3.36
CA ILE A 35 -5.92 -8.07 4.81
C ILE A 35 -7.23 -8.68 5.25
N ASN A 36 -7.18 -9.66 6.15
CA ASN A 36 -8.37 -10.21 6.77
C ASN A 36 -8.09 -10.45 8.25
N GLY A 37 -8.84 -9.81 9.15
CA GLY A 37 -8.59 -9.97 10.57
C GLY A 37 -9.36 -8.99 11.45
N ASN A 38 -9.04 -9.04 12.74
CA ASN A 38 -9.73 -8.29 13.77
C ASN A 38 -8.78 -7.29 14.44
N MET A 39 -9.21 -6.03 14.52
CA MET A 39 -8.58 -5.05 15.40
C MET A 39 -9.01 -5.31 16.83
N GLN A 40 -8.03 -5.37 17.72
CA GLN A 40 -8.23 -5.62 19.14
C GLN A 40 -7.86 -4.40 19.99
N VAL A 41 -8.71 -4.09 20.96
CA VAL A 41 -8.45 -3.10 22.00
C VAL A 41 -8.59 -3.78 23.35
N MET A 42 -7.52 -3.76 24.15
CA MET A 42 -7.48 -4.45 25.46
C MET A 42 -7.87 -5.94 25.38
N GLY A 43 -7.49 -6.62 24.28
CA GLY A 43 -7.78 -8.03 24.04
C GLY A 43 -9.21 -8.34 23.54
N LEU A 44 -10.03 -7.32 23.28
CA LEU A 44 -11.37 -7.47 22.71
C LEU A 44 -11.38 -7.09 21.23
N SER A 45 -11.92 -7.95 20.37
CA SER A 45 -12.16 -7.63 18.96
C SER A 45 -13.27 -6.60 18.85
N ILE A 46 -12.93 -5.42 18.31
CA ILE A 46 -13.85 -4.28 18.15
C ILE A 46 -14.23 -4.01 16.69
N LEU A 47 -13.44 -4.52 15.75
CA LEU A 47 -13.65 -4.32 14.33
C LEU A 47 -13.05 -5.47 13.55
N HIS A 48 -13.81 -6.05 12.63
CA HIS A 48 -13.31 -6.93 11.59
C HIS A 48 -13.04 -6.12 10.32
N VAL A 49 -11.87 -6.35 9.74
CA VAL A 49 -11.41 -5.70 8.52
C VAL A 49 -11.17 -6.76 7.47
N ASP A 50 -11.82 -6.60 6.33
CA ASP A 50 -11.54 -7.32 5.09
C ASP A 50 -11.21 -6.30 4.01
N ALA A 51 -9.98 -6.35 3.51
CA ALA A 51 -9.50 -5.40 2.51
C ALA A 51 -8.62 -6.10 1.48
N GLN A 52 -8.84 -5.76 0.21
CA GLN A 52 -8.01 -6.19 -0.90
C GLN A 52 -7.67 -4.98 -1.75
N GLY A 53 -6.43 -4.89 -2.22
CA GLY A 53 -6.01 -3.77 -3.05
C GLY A 53 -4.79 -4.07 -3.89
N GLN A 54 -4.68 -3.34 -5.00
CA GLN A 54 -3.52 -3.38 -5.86
C GLN A 54 -3.14 -1.96 -6.30
N GLY A 55 -1.86 -1.61 -6.16
CA GLY A 55 -1.33 -0.31 -6.55
C GLY A 55 -0.04 0.09 -5.82
N ASP A 56 0.47 1.28 -6.12
CA ASP A 56 1.48 1.99 -5.32
C ASP A 56 1.27 3.51 -5.51
N GLY A 57 0.72 4.16 -4.48
CA GLY A 57 0.04 5.44 -4.62
C GLY A 57 -1.42 5.22 -5.02
N PRO A 58 -1.88 5.63 -6.23
CA PRO A 58 -3.22 5.29 -6.70
C PRO A 58 -3.44 3.77 -6.74
N ALA A 59 -4.57 3.33 -6.23
CA ALA A 59 -4.87 1.91 -6.10
C ALA A 59 -6.33 1.61 -6.45
N THR A 60 -6.58 0.34 -6.72
CA THR A 60 -7.93 -0.20 -6.89
C THR A 60 -8.11 -1.39 -5.96
N GLY A 61 -9.29 -1.52 -5.37
CA GLY A 61 -9.57 -2.59 -4.44
C GLY A 61 -10.89 -2.44 -3.73
N THR A 62 -11.13 -3.33 -2.77
CA THR A 62 -12.36 -3.36 -1.97
C THR A 62 -12.00 -3.30 -0.49
N TYR A 63 -12.85 -2.62 0.27
CA TYR A 63 -12.74 -2.51 1.71
C TYR A 63 -14.09 -2.76 2.37
N LEU A 64 -14.09 -3.58 3.42
CA LEU A 64 -15.22 -3.84 4.30
C LEU A 64 -14.72 -3.79 5.76
N ALA A 65 -15.34 -2.91 6.56
CA ALA A 65 -15.26 -2.93 8.01
C ALA A 65 -16.58 -3.39 8.58
N THR A 66 -16.54 -4.31 9.55
CA THR A 66 -17.70 -4.66 10.37
C THR A 66 -17.35 -4.42 11.83
N ALA A 67 -18.12 -3.59 12.53
CA ALA A 67 -17.96 -3.39 13.96
C ALA A 67 -18.24 -4.71 14.70
N GLN A 68 -17.47 -4.97 15.74
CA GLN A 68 -17.61 -6.16 16.57
C GLN A 68 -17.56 -5.80 18.05
N LEU A 69 -18.06 -6.70 18.88
CA LEU A 69 -17.86 -6.65 20.32
C LEU A 69 -17.50 -8.04 20.83
N GLY A 70 -16.22 -8.26 21.14
CA GLY A 70 -15.74 -9.56 21.62
C GLY A 70 -15.94 -10.69 20.62
N GLY A 71 -15.81 -10.38 19.32
CA GLY A 71 -15.98 -11.33 18.22
C GLY A 71 -17.44 -11.51 17.74
N MET A 72 -18.42 -10.90 18.41
CA MET A 72 -19.80 -10.85 17.90
C MET A 72 -19.95 -9.69 16.90
N PRO A 73 -20.39 -9.92 15.65
CA PRO A 73 -20.61 -8.85 14.69
C PRO A 73 -21.79 -7.97 15.10
N LEU A 74 -21.58 -6.67 15.05
CA LEU A 74 -22.62 -5.66 15.22
C LEU A 74 -23.23 -5.32 13.86
N PRO A 75 -24.48 -4.82 13.80
CA PRO A 75 -25.13 -4.39 12.56
C PRO A 75 -24.57 -3.04 12.06
N VAL A 76 -23.29 -2.77 12.32
CA VAL A 76 -22.58 -1.59 11.85
C VAL A 76 -21.50 -2.03 10.88
N ARG A 77 -21.62 -1.66 9.62
CA ARG A 77 -20.62 -1.95 8.59
C ARG A 77 -20.37 -0.75 7.69
N VAL A 78 -19.18 -0.70 7.13
CA VAL A 78 -18.73 0.36 6.24
C VAL A 78 -18.04 -0.29 5.05
N THR A 79 -18.39 0.11 3.83
CA THR A 79 -17.74 -0.37 2.62
C THR A 79 -17.31 0.76 1.71
N GLY A 80 -16.29 0.48 0.91
CA GLY A 80 -15.80 1.41 -0.08
C GLY A 80 -14.69 0.82 -0.94
N PRO A 81 -14.29 1.51 -2.02
CA PRO A 81 -13.13 1.15 -2.79
C PRO A 81 -11.84 1.54 -2.07
N VAL A 82 -10.79 0.76 -2.25
CA VAL A 82 -9.43 1.24 -1.96
C VAL A 82 -9.02 2.17 -3.10
N THR A 83 -8.64 3.41 -2.77
CA THR A 83 -8.26 4.43 -3.76
C THR A 83 -6.80 4.83 -3.69
N CYS A 84 -6.16 4.64 -2.54
CA CYS A 84 -4.72 4.82 -2.36
C CYS A 84 -4.17 3.66 -1.53
N LEU A 85 -3.03 3.13 -1.95
CA LEU A 85 -2.31 2.06 -1.28
C LEU A 85 -0.83 2.40 -1.26
N ARG A 86 -0.20 2.32 -0.09
CA ARG A 86 1.25 2.45 0.06
C ARG A 86 1.78 1.28 0.86
N VAL A 87 2.80 0.62 0.34
CA VAL A 87 3.56 -0.40 1.06
C VAL A 87 4.93 0.16 1.41
N GLU A 88 5.29 0.07 2.68
CA GLU A 88 6.62 0.43 3.22
C GLU A 88 7.16 -0.73 4.05
N GLY A 89 7.96 -1.57 3.40
CA GLY A 89 8.46 -2.81 4.01
C GLY A 89 7.32 -3.75 4.38
N ASP A 90 7.13 -3.96 5.69
CA ASP A 90 6.07 -4.81 6.25
C ASP A 90 4.81 -4.04 6.67
N THR A 91 4.77 -2.74 6.39
CA THR A 91 3.62 -1.89 6.68
C THR A 91 2.89 -1.55 5.40
N VAL A 92 1.56 -1.63 5.43
CA VAL A 92 0.69 -1.15 4.35
C VAL A 92 -0.32 -0.16 4.90
N SER A 93 -0.53 0.91 4.14
CA SER A 93 -1.52 1.93 4.39
C SER A 93 -2.51 1.99 3.24
N LEU A 94 -3.79 1.99 3.55
CA LEU A 94 -4.89 2.04 2.58
C LEU A 94 -5.83 3.19 2.93
N ILE A 95 -6.28 3.89 1.89
CA ILE A 95 -7.30 4.93 2.01
C ILE A 95 -8.53 4.49 1.25
N TYR A 96 -9.65 4.54 1.96
CA TYR A 96 -10.94 4.12 1.45
C TYR A 96 -11.99 5.19 1.70
N PRO A 97 -12.52 5.81 0.63
CA PRO A 97 -13.76 6.57 0.69
C PRO A 97 -14.91 5.68 1.10
N ILE A 98 -15.76 6.18 1.99
CA ILE A 98 -16.94 5.46 2.44
C ILE A 98 -18.04 5.63 1.40
N THR A 99 -18.32 4.56 0.67
CA THR A 99 -19.38 4.55 -0.35
C THR A 99 -20.71 4.13 0.26
N THR A 100 -20.71 3.11 1.14
CA THR A 100 -21.92 2.71 1.86
C THR A 100 -21.63 2.44 3.34
N SER A 101 -22.67 2.61 4.15
CA SER A 101 -22.65 2.29 5.58
C SER A 101 -24.00 1.71 5.98
N GLU A 102 -23.98 0.75 6.89
CA GLU A 102 -25.17 0.29 7.60
C GLU A 102 -24.92 0.53 9.09
N PRO A 103 -25.85 1.15 9.85
CA PRO A 103 -26.96 1.94 9.33
C PRO A 103 -26.45 3.09 8.44
N VAL A 104 -27.30 3.58 7.54
CA VAL A 104 -26.95 4.66 6.62
C VAL A 104 -26.54 5.90 7.42
N MET A 105 -25.30 6.32 7.25
CA MET A 105 -24.77 7.52 7.88
C MET A 105 -25.23 8.79 7.13
N VAL A 106 -25.25 9.93 7.81
CA VAL A 106 -25.81 11.21 7.31
C VAL A 106 -24.83 11.97 6.38
N PHE A 107 -23.74 11.35 5.97
CA PHE A 107 -22.77 11.95 5.04
C PHE A 107 -22.99 11.44 3.61
N ALA A 108 -22.69 12.27 2.62
CA ALA A 108 -22.79 11.89 1.22
C ALA A 108 -21.79 10.76 0.90
N PRO A 109 -22.10 9.85 -0.03
CA PRO A 109 -21.14 8.86 -0.52
C PRO A 109 -19.83 9.52 -0.95
N ASP A 110 -18.71 8.90 -0.63
CA ASP A 110 -17.35 9.33 -1.00
C ASP A 110 -16.96 10.75 -0.48
N SER A 111 -17.75 11.32 0.43
CA SER A 111 -17.40 12.60 1.08
C SER A 111 -16.43 12.41 2.25
N MET A 112 -16.47 11.23 2.88
CA MET A 112 -15.60 10.85 3.99
C MET A 112 -14.75 9.67 3.56
N ALA A 113 -13.48 9.65 3.96
CA ALA A 113 -12.62 8.48 3.86
C ALA A 113 -12.05 8.16 5.24
N ILE A 114 -11.58 6.93 5.35
CA ILE A 114 -10.79 6.50 6.49
C ILE A 114 -9.47 5.96 5.95
N GLN A 115 -8.44 6.11 6.76
CA GLN A 115 -7.14 5.50 6.53
C GLN A 115 -6.96 4.34 7.50
N ILE A 116 -6.52 3.19 6.97
CA ILE A 116 -6.04 2.08 7.78
C ILE A 116 -4.59 1.86 7.49
N THR A 117 -3.81 1.63 8.53
CA THR A 117 -2.44 1.17 8.42
C THR A 117 -2.32 -0.14 9.16
N VAL A 118 -1.82 -1.18 8.51
CA VAL A 118 -1.48 -2.44 9.18
C VAL A 118 0.01 -2.71 9.01
N ALA A 119 0.63 -3.19 10.07
CA ALA A 119 2.04 -3.56 10.11
C ALA A 119 2.15 -5.03 10.47
N LYS A 120 2.85 -5.80 9.64
CA LYS A 120 3.15 -7.20 9.92
C LYS A 120 4.15 -7.29 11.06
N GLY A 121 3.84 -8.14 12.04
CA GLY A 121 4.75 -8.46 13.13
C GLY A 121 5.96 -9.24 12.62
N ARG A 122 7.12 -9.02 13.25
CA ARG A 122 8.36 -9.76 13.00
C ARG A 122 8.81 -10.48 14.25
N ASP A 123 9.54 -11.58 14.09
CA ASP A 123 10.21 -12.29 15.20
C ASP A 123 9.27 -12.67 16.36
N GLY A 124 8.04 -13.08 16.03
CA GLY A 124 7.02 -13.47 17.01
C GLY A 124 6.23 -12.30 17.62
N ALA A 125 6.51 -11.06 17.24
CA ALA A 125 5.63 -9.93 17.55
C ALA A 125 4.27 -10.07 16.83
N PRO A 126 3.17 -9.58 17.42
CA PRO A 126 1.87 -9.59 16.77
C PRO A 126 1.82 -8.59 15.60
N ASN A 127 0.87 -8.80 14.70
CA ASN A 127 0.51 -7.77 13.72
C ASN A 127 -0.14 -6.59 14.45
N MET A 128 0.05 -5.39 13.90
CA MET A 128 -0.46 -4.15 14.49
C MET A 128 -1.34 -3.40 13.48
N ILE A 129 -2.32 -2.64 13.95
CA ILE A 129 -3.23 -1.84 13.13
C ILE A 129 -3.41 -0.44 13.72
N GLY A 130 -3.52 0.53 12.83
CA GLY A 130 -4.00 1.88 13.05
C GLY A 130 -5.27 2.07 12.25
N TYR A 131 -6.30 2.59 12.90
CA TYR A 131 -7.58 2.90 12.29
C TYR A 131 -7.85 4.39 12.48
N GLY A 132 -7.78 5.15 11.39
CA GLY A 132 -8.09 6.58 11.40
C GLY A 132 -9.58 6.83 11.65
N LEU A 133 -9.90 8.00 12.19
CA LEU A 133 -11.30 8.45 12.21
C LEU A 133 -11.72 8.88 10.79
N PRO A 134 -13.01 8.77 10.44
CA PRO A 134 -13.51 9.31 9.19
C PRO A 134 -13.21 10.81 9.09
N MET A 135 -12.55 11.21 8.01
CA MET A 135 -12.28 12.60 7.67
C MET A 135 -12.70 12.89 6.23
N PRO A 136 -12.95 14.16 5.86
CA PRO A 136 -13.24 14.52 4.48
C PRO A 136 -12.20 13.97 3.49
N THR A 137 -12.64 13.41 2.37
CA THR A 137 -11.75 12.76 1.39
C THR A 137 -10.63 13.67 0.89
N ASN A 138 -10.89 14.96 0.77
CA ASN A 138 -9.90 15.96 0.35
C ASN A 138 -8.77 16.25 1.38
N MET A 139 -8.88 15.74 2.61
CA MET A 139 -7.80 15.82 3.60
C MET A 139 -6.71 14.79 3.35
N PHE A 140 -7.02 13.72 2.63
CA PHE A 140 -6.08 12.66 2.28
C PHE A 140 -5.31 13.04 1.00
N ARG A 141 -4.15 13.69 1.19
CA ARG A 141 -3.25 14.10 0.10
C ARG A 141 -2.40 12.94 -0.42
N ASP A 142 -2.03 12.05 0.48
CA ASP A 142 -1.25 10.85 0.25
C ASP A 142 -1.79 9.72 1.14
N CYS A 143 -1.23 8.52 0.98
CA CYS A 143 -1.51 7.36 1.83
C CYS A 143 -0.28 6.89 2.61
N GLN A 144 0.56 7.80 3.06
CA GLN A 144 1.71 7.44 3.90
C GLN A 144 1.27 6.69 5.17
N PRO A 145 1.97 5.63 5.61
CA PRO A 145 1.61 4.88 6.81
C PRO A 145 1.49 5.74 8.07
N GLY A 146 0.35 5.58 8.76
CA GLY A 146 0.11 6.17 10.07
C GLY A 146 0.57 5.27 11.22
N PRO A 147 0.44 5.73 12.48
CA PRO A 147 0.77 4.92 13.64
C PRO A 147 -0.18 3.71 13.79
N THR A 148 0.34 2.58 14.28
CA THR A 148 -0.40 1.32 14.48
C THR A 148 -0.45 0.92 15.97
N PRO A 149 -1.25 1.60 16.81
CA PRO A 149 -1.22 1.40 18.27
C PRO A 149 -1.97 0.16 18.76
N MET A 150 -2.77 -0.48 17.90
CA MET A 150 -3.67 -1.57 18.29
C MET A 150 -3.17 -2.90 17.74
N VAL A 151 -3.50 -3.99 18.42
CA VAL A 151 -3.17 -5.35 17.95
C VAL A 151 -4.12 -5.73 16.82
N PHE A 152 -3.58 -6.38 15.80
CA PHE A 152 -4.34 -6.97 14.70
C PHE A 152 -4.19 -8.49 14.74
N ASP A 153 -5.31 -9.18 14.83
CA ASP A 153 -5.37 -10.63 14.83
C ASP A 153 -5.95 -11.12 13.51
N GLY A 154 -5.08 -11.59 12.62
CA GLY A 154 -5.44 -12.02 11.27
C GLY A 154 -4.25 -12.05 10.32
N THR A 155 -4.55 -12.13 9.02
CA THR A 155 -3.57 -12.25 7.94
C THR A 155 -3.32 -10.90 7.26
N ILE A 156 -2.06 -10.67 6.91
CA ILE A 156 -1.60 -9.52 6.11
C ILE A 156 -0.67 -10.08 5.03
N ASP A 157 -1.21 -10.27 3.84
CA ASP A 157 -0.47 -10.73 2.68
C ASP A 157 -0.10 -9.52 1.81
N ILE A 158 1.20 -9.40 1.51
CA ILE A 158 1.77 -8.32 0.69
C ILE A 158 2.65 -9.00 -0.37
N SER A 159 2.34 -8.81 -1.66
CA SER A 159 3.05 -9.43 -2.79
C SER A 159 3.28 -8.52 -3.97
#